data_AF-A0A8B6EH44-F1
#
_entry.id   AF-A0A8B6EH44-F1
#
_cell.length_a   1.000
_cell.length_b   1.000
_cell.length_c   1.000
_cell.angle_alpha   90.00
_cell.angle_beta   90.00
_cell.angle_gamma   90.00
#
_symmetry.space_group_name_H-M   'P 1'
#
loop_
_entity.id
_entity.type
_entity.pdbx_description
1 polymer ?
#
loop_
_entity_poly.entity_id
_entity_poly.type
_entity_poly.pdbx_seq_one_letter_code
_entity_poly.pdbx_strand_id
1 'polypeptide(L)'
;MVQLFYYESRGKCCRKVFSYHGYPAKVLLFPYEGWAQPALVSYWILKTYFWSRSKCKIVEVTGSTKRTTKGKMTDKGKDAMLITGRFKDAKNPDFRMTLTSNVSNADFQQGYCVTGTLERGDKRKSEYQLTHYAMVRRKGYDDKS
;
A
#
# COMPACT_ATOMS: atom_id res chain seq x y z
N MET A 1 -13.05 14.60 -17.40
CA MET A 1 -13.17 14.81 -15.93
C MET A 1 -12.12 14.01 -15.13
N VAL A 2 -10.87 13.87 -15.62
CA VAL A 2 -9.80 13.10 -14.94
C VAL A 2 -8.83 14.01 -14.19
N GLN A 3 -8.59 15.23 -14.70
CA GLN A 3 -7.76 16.24 -14.03
C GLN A 3 -8.38 16.81 -12.75
N LEU A 4 -9.71 16.89 -12.65
CA LEU A 4 -10.38 17.36 -11.43
C LEU A 4 -10.09 16.44 -10.23
N PHE A 5 -10.13 15.12 -10.43
CA PHE A 5 -9.79 14.16 -9.38
C PHE A 5 -8.34 14.32 -8.92
N TYR A 6 -7.40 14.62 -9.83
CA TYR A 6 -6.00 14.87 -9.46
C TYR A 6 -5.87 16.00 -8.43
N TYR A 7 -6.44 17.17 -8.73
CA TYR A 7 -6.40 18.32 -7.83
C TYR A 7 -7.21 18.09 -6.56
N GLU A 8 -8.29 17.32 -6.63
CA GLU A 8 -9.10 17.01 -5.46
C GLU A 8 -8.46 15.98 -4.54
N SER A 9 -7.76 14.97 -5.04
CA SER A 9 -7.20 13.90 -4.20
C SER A 9 -5.76 14.17 -3.76
N ARG A 10 -5.02 14.98 -4.54
CA ARG A 10 -3.64 15.33 -4.23
C ARG A 10 -3.60 16.15 -2.95
N GLY A 11 -2.78 15.71 -2.00
CA GLY A 11 -2.66 16.42 -0.74
C GLY A 11 -3.83 16.15 0.23
N LYS A 12 -4.58 15.06 0.03
CA LYS A 12 -5.54 14.55 1.03
C LYS A 12 -4.96 13.33 1.73
N CYS A 13 -5.28 13.18 3.01
CA CYS A 13 -4.98 11.96 3.77
C CYS A 13 -5.34 10.69 2.97
N CYS A 14 -4.38 9.78 2.76
CA CYS A 14 -4.57 8.53 2.01
C CYS A 14 -5.82 7.75 2.44
N ARG A 15 -6.18 7.84 3.72
CA ARG A 15 -7.39 7.22 4.26
C ARG A 15 -8.66 7.75 3.60
N LYS A 16 -8.76 9.07 3.36
CA LYS A 16 -9.90 9.66 2.66
C LYS A 16 -9.97 9.15 1.23
N VAL A 17 -8.81 9.00 0.58
CA VAL A 17 -8.69 8.42 -0.77
C VAL A 17 -9.16 6.96 -0.78
N PHE A 18 -8.76 6.15 0.20
CA PHE A 18 -9.24 4.77 0.35
C PHE A 18 -10.74 4.67 0.63
N SER A 19 -11.29 5.54 1.48
CA SER A 19 -12.74 5.57 1.73
C SER A 19 -13.54 5.96 0.50
N TYR A 20 -13.03 6.85 -0.35
CA TYR A 20 -13.69 7.29 -1.59
C TYR A 20 -13.67 6.20 -2.67
N HIS A 21 -12.53 5.52 -2.87
CA HIS A 21 -12.43 4.43 -3.84
C HIS A 21 -13.11 3.13 -3.38
N GLY A 22 -13.38 3.00 -2.08
CA GLY A 22 -14.05 1.86 -1.48
C GLY A 22 -13.07 0.81 -0.94
N TYR A 23 -13.53 0.07 0.07
CA TYR A 23 -12.83 -1.10 0.58
C TYR A 23 -13.41 -2.37 -0.05
N PRO A 24 -12.57 -3.38 -0.34
CA PRO A 24 -11.14 -3.46 -0.03
C PRO A 24 -10.24 -2.71 -1.04
N ALA A 25 -9.18 -2.08 -0.54
CA ALA A 25 -8.18 -1.44 -1.40
C ALA A 25 -7.11 -2.45 -1.83
N LYS A 26 -6.92 -2.59 -3.16
CA LYS A 26 -5.86 -3.41 -3.75
C LYS A 26 -4.60 -2.56 -3.94
N VAL A 27 -3.53 -2.94 -3.25
CA VAL A 27 -2.20 -2.34 -3.36
C VAL A 27 -1.32 -3.27 -4.18
N LEU A 28 -0.91 -2.83 -5.35
CA LEU A 28 0.03 -3.55 -6.22
C LEU A 28 1.45 -3.35 -5.70
N LEU A 29 2.24 -4.43 -5.63
CA LEU A 29 3.61 -4.40 -5.17
C LEU A 29 4.55 -4.74 -6.33
N PHE A 30 5.34 -3.75 -6.73
CA PHE A 30 6.36 -3.90 -7.76
C PHE A 30 7.73 -4.09 -7.10
N PRO A 31 8.50 -5.12 -7.47
CA PRO A 31 9.78 -5.40 -6.84
C PRO A 31 10.77 -4.24 -7.02
N TYR A 32 11.52 -3.92 -5.97
CA TYR A 32 12.63 -2.98 -6.04
C TYR A 32 13.89 -3.72 -6.49
N GLU A 33 14.53 -3.27 -7.56
CA GLU A 33 15.68 -3.94 -8.19
C GLU A 33 16.91 -4.03 -7.28
N GLY A 34 17.07 -3.12 -6.32
CA GLY A 34 18.15 -3.16 -5.33
C GLY A 34 17.92 -4.16 -4.19
N TRP A 35 16.83 -4.95 -4.23
CA TRP A 35 16.54 -5.94 -3.21
C TRP A 35 17.32 -7.24 -3.43
N ALA A 36 18.03 -7.71 -2.41
CA ALA A 36 18.94 -8.86 -2.51
C ALA A 36 18.23 -10.23 -2.68
N GLN A 37 16.90 -10.28 -2.63
CA GLN A 37 16.12 -11.51 -2.79
C GLN A 37 15.11 -11.36 -3.93
N PRO A 38 14.72 -12.45 -4.60
CA PRO A 38 13.66 -12.40 -5.61
C PRO A 38 12.35 -11.92 -4.96
N ALA A 39 12.00 -10.66 -5.21
CA ALA A 39 10.72 -10.08 -4.85
C ALA A 39 9.71 -10.46 -5.94
N LEU A 40 8.75 -11.30 -5.57
CA LEU A 40 7.69 -11.69 -6.50
C LEU A 40 6.68 -10.55 -6.66
N VAL A 41 6.19 -10.37 -7.89
CA VAL A 41 5.03 -9.52 -8.14
C VAL A 41 3.88 -10.04 -7.28
N SER A 42 3.42 -9.19 -6.37
CA SER A 42 2.41 -9.53 -5.39
C SER A 42 1.47 -8.36 -5.23
N TYR A 43 0.33 -8.60 -4.60
CA TYR A 43 -0.56 -7.51 -4.23
C TYR A 43 -1.14 -7.75 -2.85
N TRP A 44 -1.40 -6.65 -2.15
CA TRP A 44 -2.03 -6.67 -0.85
C TRP A 44 -3.45 -6.18 -0.96
N ILE A 45 -4.36 -6.89 -0.29
CA ILE A 45 -5.73 -6.47 -0.09
C ILE A 45 -5.81 -5.89 1.31
N LEU A 46 -6.05 -4.58 1.41
CA LEU A 46 -6.26 -3.87 2.66
C LEU A 46 -7.76 -3.83 2.98
N LYS A 47 -8.13 -4.42 4.11
CA LYS A 47 -9.50 -4.40 4.66
C LYS A 47 -9.49 -3.66 5.98
N THR A 48 -10.17 -2.52 6.06
CA THR A 48 -10.40 -1.87 7.36
C THR A 48 -11.51 -2.57 8.12
N TYR A 49 -11.41 -2.56 9.44
CA TYR A 49 -12.51 -2.96 10.30
C TYR A 49 -13.45 -1.77 10.50
N PHE A 50 -14.76 -1.97 10.39
CA PHE A 50 -15.71 -0.87 10.57
C PHE A 50 -15.63 -0.24 11.96
N TRP A 51 -15.34 -1.04 12.99
CA TRP A 51 -15.18 -0.59 14.38
C TRP A 51 -13.79 -0.06 14.73
N SER A 52 -12.79 -0.17 13.85
CA SER A 52 -11.42 0.26 14.18
C SER A 52 -10.84 1.16 13.13
N ARG A 53 -10.54 2.38 13.56
CA ARG A 53 -9.91 3.38 12.70
C ARG A 53 -8.42 3.18 12.52
N SER A 54 -7.76 2.36 13.35
CA SER A 54 -6.30 2.20 13.34
C SER A 54 -5.86 0.76 13.03
N LYS A 55 -6.80 -0.20 12.95
CA LYS A 55 -6.49 -1.59 12.64
C LYS A 55 -7.00 -1.93 11.24
N CYS A 56 -6.22 -2.73 10.53
CA CYS A 56 -6.60 -3.29 9.25
C CYS A 56 -6.22 -4.77 9.19
N LYS A 57 -6.95 -5.52 8.36
CA LYS A 57 -6.57 -6.85 7.91
C LYS A 57 -5.86 -6.70 6.58
N ILE A 58 -4.69 -7.30 6.46
CA ILE A 58 -3.89 -7.33 5.25
C ILE A 58 -3.89 -8.76 4.74
N VAL A 59 -4.24 -8.93 3.48
CA VAL A 59 -4.12 -10.21 2.78
C VAL A 59 -3.12 -10.02 1.65
N GLU A 60 -1.96 -10.61 1.82
CA GLU A 60 -0.94 -10.72 0.78
C GLU A 60 -1.28 -11.86 -0.15
N VAL A 61 -1.27 -11.58 -1.45
CA VAL A 61 -1.45 -12.58 -2.50
C VAL A 61 -0.20 -12.60 -3.36
N THR A 62 0.43 -13.76 -3.42
CA THR A 62 1.65 -14.00 -4.21
C THR A 62 1.47 -15.29 -4.99
N GLY A 63 1.30 -15.19 -6.31
CA GLY A 63 0.91 -16.32 -7.15
C GLY A 63 -0.38 -16.98 -6.65
N SER A 64 -0.33 -18.29 -6.37
CA SER A 64 -1.44 -19.06 -5.80
C SER A 64 -1.55 -18.95 -4.27
N THR A 65 -0.54 -18.41 -3.59
CA THR A 65 -0.48 -18.38 -2.12
C THR A 65 -1.12 -17.12 -1.54
N LYS A 66 -1.79 -17.27 -0.40
CA LYS A 66 -2.41 -16.16 0.34
C LYS A 66 -1.95 -16.18 1.79
N ARG A 67 -1.41 -15.06 2.26
CA ARG A 67 -1.01 -14.86 3.66
C ARG A 67 -1.82 -13.74 4.28
N THR A 68 -2.27 -13.93 5.52
CA THR A 68 -3.10 -12.95 6.20
C THR A 68 -2.42 -12.47 7.46
N THR A 69 -2.49 -11.16 7.70
CA THR A 69 -2.05 -10.57 8.96
C THR A 69 -2.91 -9.37 9.36
N LYS A 70 -2.69 -8.88 10.59
CA LYS A 70 -3.26 -7.64 11.11
C LYS A 70 -2.19 -6.56 11.04
N GLY A 71 -2.58 -5.39 10.54
CA GLY A 71 -1.74 -4.20 10.49
C GLY A 71 -2.33 -3.06 11.31
N LYS A 72 -1.45 -2.16 11.76
CA LYS A 72 -1.79 -0.87 12.34
C LYS A 72 -1.60 0.22 11.30
N MET A 73 -2.68 0.92 10.98
CA MET A 73 -2.69 2.13 10.15
C MET A 73 -2.50 3.35 11.06
N THR A 74 -1.53 4.20 10.73
CA THR A 74 -1.24 5.45 11.42
C THR A 74 -1.13 6.56 10.38
N ASP A 75 -1.89 7.63 10.58
CA ASP A 75 -1.75 8.85 9.78
C ASP A 75 -0.49 9.58 10.22
N LYS A 76 0.43 9.87 9.30
CA LYS A 76 1.68 10.60 9.59
C LYS A 76 1.53 12.10 9.33
N GLY A 77 0.36 12.56 8.88
CA GLY A 77 0.18 13.91 8.36
C GLY A 77 0.92 14.08 7.02
N LYS A 78 0.78 15.27 6.41
CA LYS A 78 1.37 15.59 5.09
C LYS A 78 1.06 14.52 4.03
N ASP A 79 -0.18 14.02 4.06
CA ASP A 79 -0.72 13.10 3.06
C ASP A 79 -0.11 11.72 3.02
N ALA A 80 0.70 11.40 4.03
CA ALA A 80 1.33 10.09 4.19
C ALA A 80 0.59 9.25 5.24
N MET A 81 0.39 7.98 4.92
CA MET A 81 -0.14 6.97 5.84
C MET A 81 0.88 5.85 5.99
N LEU A 82 1.12 5.47 7.24
CA LEU A 82 2.00 4.37 7.61
C LEU A 82 1.17 3.15 8.00
N ILE A 83 1.44 2.01 7.38
CA ILE A 83 0.89 0.71 7.76
C ILE A 83 2.04 -0.15 8.28
N THR A 84 1.91 -0.65 9.51
CA THR A 84 2.90 -1.53 10.12
C THR A 84 2.25 -2.83 10.56
N GLY A 85 3.01 -3.91 10.60
CA GLY A 85 2.51 -5.18 11.11
C GLY A 85 3.54 -6.28 10.95
N ARG A 86 3.08 -7.53 11.12
CA ARG A 86 3.96 -8.69 11.18
C ARG A 86 3.38 -9.93 10.52
N PHE A 87 4.11 -10.60 9.64
CA PHE A 87 3.83 -11.97 9.19
C PHE A 87 4.65 -12.94 10.04
N LYS A 88 3.98 -13.75 10.89
CA LYS A 88 4.65 -14.60 11.90
C LYS A 88 5.58 -15.65 11.29
N ASP A 89 5.26 -16.16 10.10
CA ASP A 89 5.95 -17.29 9.47
C ASP A 89 6.94 -16.85 8.37
N ALA A 90 7.44 -15.61 8.43
CA ALA A 90 8.35 -15.05 7.44
C ALA A 90 9.75 -14.77 8.02
N LYS A 91 10.80 -14.99 7.21
CA LYS A 91 12.20 -14.69 7.57
C LYS A 91 12.40 -13.24 8.04
N ASN A 92 11.73 -12.32 7.36
CA ASN A 92 11.64 -10.91 7.69
C ASN A 92 10.19 -10.63 8.13
N PRO A 93 9.87 -10.85 9.41
CA PRO A 93 8.49 -10.93 9.85
C PRO A 93 7.82 -9.57 9.89
N ASP A 94 8.56 -8.50 10.15
CA ASP A 94 8.01 -7.16 10.27
C ASP A 94 7.96 -6.44 8.93
N PHE A 95 6.93 -5.62 8.73
CA PHE A 95 6.82 -4.77 7.55
C PHE A 95 6.42 -3.34 7.93
N ARG A 96 6.81 -2.43 7.05
CA ARG A 96 6.47 -1.01 7.09
C ARG A 96 6.12 -0.56 5.68
N MET A 97 4.87 -0.19 5.48
CA MET A 97 4.38 0.36 4.22
C MET A 97 4.04 1.83 4.40
N THR A 98 4.68 2.68 3.61
CA THR A 98 4.40 4.11 3.59
C THR A 98 3.67 4.42 2.29
N LEU A 99 2.48 5.00 2.39
CA LEU A 99 1.63 5.37 1.26
C LEU A 99 1.40 6.88 1.26
N THR A 100 1.35 7.49 0.09
CA THR A 100 1.06 8.91 -0.10
C THR A 100 0.09 9.14 -1.26
N SER A 101 -0.79 10.13 -1.10
CA SER A 101 -1.65 10.64 -2.18
C SER A 101 -0.99 11.76 -2.98
N ASN A 102 0.20 12.22 -2.59
CA ASN A 102 0.99 13.16 -3.38
C ASN A 102 1.70 12.41 -4.52
N VAL A 103 0.89 11.98 -5.48
CA VAL A 103 1.31 11.17 -6.62
C VAL A 103 1.96 12.06 -7.69
N SER A 104 3.03 11.57 -8.31
CA SER A 104 3.69 12.25 -9.41
C SER A 104 2.76 12.36 -10.64
N ASN A 105 3.02 13.32 -11.54
CA ASN A 105 2.23 13.45 -12.77
C ASN A 105 2.31 12.17 -13.62
N ALA A 106 3.48 11.55 -13.69
CA ALA A 106 3.71 10.32 -14.47
C ALA A 106 2.92 9.14 -13.91
N ASP A 107 2.94 8.93 -12.59
CA ASP A 107 2.18 7.86 -11.93
C ASP A 107 0.67 8.10 -12.05
N PHE A 108 0.24 9.36 -11.99
CA PHE A 108 -1.17 9.70 -12.15
C PHE A 108 -1.68 9.44 -13.57
N GLN A 109 -0.86 9.75 -14.59
CA GLN A 109 -1.17 9.42 -15.99
C GLN A 109 -1.28 7.90 -16.20
N GLN A 110 -0.49 7.11 -15.48
CA GLN A 110 -0.59 5.65 -15.45
C GLN A 110 -1.80 5.12 -14.65
N GLY A 111 -2.62 6.00 -14.08
CA GLY A 111 -3.87 5.66 -13.41
C GLY A 111 -3.73 5.41 -11.90
N TYR A 112 -2.60 5.72 -11.28
CA TYR A 112 -2.41 5.58 -9.85
C TYR A 112 -2.96 6.80 -9.07
N CYS A 113 -3.59 6.54 -7.93
CA CYS A 113 -4.10 7.57 -7.02
C CYS A 113 -3.39 7.59 -5.65
N VAL A 114 -2.67 6.52 -5.32
CA VAL A 114 -1.79 6.44 -4.16
C VAL A 114 -0.52 5.69 -4.56
N THR A 115 0.63 6.20 -4.15
CA THR A 115 1.94 5.59 -4.38
C THR A 115 2.67 5.45 -3.05
N GLY A 116 3.78 4.70 -3.04
CA GLY A 116 4.46 4.42 -1.79
C GLY A 116 5.54 3.36 -1.87
N THR A 117 6.02 2.97 -0.70
CA THR A 117 7.08 1.99 -0.52
C THR A 117 6.69 0.95 0.50
N LEU A 118 7.20 -0.27 0.31
CA LEU A 118 7.10 -1.37 1.26
C LEU A 118 8.50 -1.82 1.66
N GLU A 119 8.76 -1.67 2.94
CA GLU A 119 9.96 -2.16 3.59
C GLU A 119 9.63 -3.41 4.40
N ARG A 120 10.52 -4.39 4.36
CA ARG A 120 10.45 -5.62 5.16
C ARG A 120 11.70 -5.76 6.00
N GLY A 121 11.57 -6.45 7.11
CA GLY A 121 12.66 -6.51 8.07
C GLY A 121 12.36 -7.29 9.33
N ASP A 122 13.28 -7.13 10.30
CA ASP A 122 13.06 -7.50 11.69
C ASP A 122 13.21 -6.25 12.55
N LYS A 123 12.11 -5.85 13.19
CA LYS A 123 12.09 -4.66 14.06
C LYS A 123 13.08 -4.81 15.22
N ARG A 124 13.34 -6.03 15.70
CA ARG A 124 14.27 -6.29 16.81
C ARG A 124 15.72 -6.00 16.45
N LYS A 125 16.06 -6.17 15.17
CA LYS A 125 17.40 -5.92 14.63
C LYS A 125 17.54 -4.50 14.06
N SER A 126 16.46 -3.73 14.04
CA SER A 126 16.39 -2.42 13.37
C SER A 126 16.75 -2.47 11.86
N GLU A 127 16.56 -3.62 11.23
CA GLU A 127 16.88 -3.86 9.84
C GLU A 127 15.60 -3.80 9.02
N TYR A 128 15.27 -2.61 8.50
CA TYR A 128 14.25 -2.47 7.46
C TYR A 128 14.93 -2.21 6.13
N GLN A 129 14.51 -2.93 5.10
CA GLN A 129 15.05 -2.77 3.76
C GLN A 129 13.91 -2.60 2.76
N LEU A 130 14.09 -1.69 1.81
CA LEU A 130 13.13 -1.44 0.73
C LEU A 130 13.03 -2.69 -0.15
N THR A 131 11.81 -3.20 -0.32
CA THR A 131 11.57 -4.42 -1.10
C THR A 131 10.66 -4.20 -2.29
N HIS A 132 9.67 -3.31 -2.18
CA HIS A 132 8.71 -3.05 -3.24
C HIS A 132 8.28 -1.58 -3.27
N TYR A 133 7.89 -1.11 -4.46
CA TYR A 133 7.03 0.06 -4.62
C TYR A 133 5.56 -0.36 -4.51
N ALA A 134 4.77 0.44 -3.81
CA ALA A 134 3.38 0.14 -3.49
C ALA A 134 2.45 1.13 -4.21
N MET A 135 1.63 0.62 -5.14
CA MET A 135 0.77 1.45 -5.98
C MET A 135 -0.70 1.07 -5.84
N VAL A 136 -1.59 2.06 -5.87
CA VAL A 136 -3.05 1.85 -5.85
C VAL A 136 -3.64 2.52 -7.07
N ARG A 137 -4.40 1.75 -7.85
CA ARG A 137 -5.10 2.26 -9.03
C ARG A 137 -6.37 3.01 -8.63
N ARG A 138 -6.70 4.04 -9.40
CA ARG A 138 -7.99 4.74 -9.28
C ARG A 138 -9.13 3.82 -9.70
N LYS A 139 -10.26 3.90 -8.99
CA LYS A 139 -11.49 3.19 -9.35
C LYS A 139 -11.92 3.54 -10.78
N GLY A 140 -12.33 2.54 -11.56
CA GLY A 140 -12.75 2.70 -12.96
C GLY A 140 -11.60 2.79 -13.98
N TYR A 141 -10.34 2.65 -13.56
CA TYR A 141 -9.22 2.53 -14.50
C TYR A 141 -9.01 1.09 -15.00
N ASP A 142 -9.34 0.10 -14.18
CA ASP A 142 -9.25 -1.32 -14.54
C ASP A 142 -10.40 -1.78 -15.45
N ASP A 143 -11.52 -1.05 -15.51
CA ASP A 143 -12.68 -1.38 -16.38
C ASP A 143 -12.44 -1.02 -17.86
N LYS A 144 -11.21 -0.63 -18.23
CA LYS A 144 -10.81 -0.24 -19.58
C LYS A 144 -9.78 -1.19 -20.23
N SER A 145 -9.48 -2.33 -19.61
CA SER A 145 -8.58 -3.35 -20.18
C SER A 145 -9.34 -4.58 -20.64
#